data_AF-A0A1M6DK69-F1
#
_entry.id   AF-A0A1M6DK69-F1
#
_cell.length_a   1.000
_cell.length_b   1.000
_cell.length_c   1.000
_cell.angle_alpha   90.00
_cell.angle_beta   90.00
_cell.angle_gamma   90.00
#
_symmetry.space_group_name_H-M   'P 1'
#
loop_
_entity.id
_entity.type
_entity.pdbx_description
1 polymer ?
#
loop_
_entity_poly.entity_id
_entity_poly.type
_entity_poly.pdbx_seq_one_letter_code
_entity_poly.pdbx_strand_id
1 'polypeptide(L)'
;MIMSSLLVKSGLSLVAGFAMSSCGVQDDYASGGYGKDPQPAEPSPALIAKTVTYKKDKHGMASYKDSDRKRYVRTTSFSHMEKEPGAPGRKNAAGTILKYGKNIRSAAADWSVYPLGTKFKIKGQPYTYVVDDYGSALANTNTIDIFKPTLKGMRDWGTRNVEITVVQWGCYERSRRLLKGRRGYWHCRDMYNKIVKKVRSGNYAKLENDNMDAL
;
A
#
# COMPACT_ATOMS: atom_id res chain seq x y z
N MET A 1 35.14 67.86 31.59
CA MET A 1 35.72 67.30 32.83
C MET A 1 35.24 65.86 32.96
N ILE A 2 36.20 64.96 33.17
CA ILE A 2 36.09 63.56 33.64
C ILE A 2 35.63 62.51 32.61
N MET A 3 36.65 61.90 32.00
CA MET A 3 36.73 60.51 31.58
C MET A 3 36.36 59.55 32.71
N SER A 4 35.68 58.45 32.39
CA SER A 4 35.77 57.12 33.04
C SER A 4 34.88 56.17 32.24
N SER A 5 35.16 54.91 31.94
CA SER A 5 36.37 54.06 31.89
C SER A 5 35.86 52.73 31.31
N LEU A 6 36.71 52.03 30.57
CA LEU A 6 36.45 50.71 29.98
C LEU A 6 35.96 49.67 31.00
N LEU A 7 35.18 48.68 30.53
CA LEU A 7 35.48 47.25 30.72
C LEU A 7 34.59 46.40 29.80
N VAL A 8 35.18 45.96 28.69
CA VAL A 8 34.66 44.87 27.85
C VAL A 8 34.93 43.56 28.59
N LYS A 9 33.88 42.85 28.98
CA LYS A 9 33.97 41.46 29.46
C LYS A 9 33.52 40.54 28.33
N SER A 10 34.49 39.85 27.74
CA SER A 10 34.33 38.65 26.93
C SER A 10 33.68 37.55 27.77
N GLY A 11 32.43 37.20 27.44
CA GLY A 11 31.67 36.12 28.04
C GLY A 11 31.36 35.05 27.00
N LEU A 12 32.01 33.91 27.19
CA LEU A 12 32.00 32.67 26.41
C LEU A 12 30.58 32.21 26.01
N SER A 13 30.32 32.06 24.71
CA SER A 13 29.13 31.38 24.18
C SER A 13 29.11 29.92 24.60
N LEU A 14 28.15 29.53 25.44
CA LEU A 14 27.79 28.14 25.67
C LEU A 14 26.77 27.72 24.59
N VAL A 15 27.26 27.15 23.49
CA VAL A 15 26.39 26.48 22.51
C VAL A 15 25.91 25.19 23.16
N ALA A 16 24.68 25.19 23.69
CA ALA A 16 24.00 23.97 24.06
C ALA A 16 23.70 23.17 22.78
N GLY A 17 24.58 22.21 22.48
CA GLY A 17 24.36 21.25 21.42
C GLY A 17 23.13 20.41 21.73
N PHE A 18 22.02 20.68 21.06
CA PHE A 18 20.92 19.73 20.98
C PHE A 18 21.44 18.50 20.25
N ALA A 19 21.74 17.44 21.00
CA ALA A 19 21.91 16.11 20.46
C ALA A 19 20.57 15.71 19.84
N MET A 20 20.43 15.91 18.53
CA MET A 20 19.42 15.26 17.72
C MET A 20 19.68 13.76 17.86
N SER A 21 18.99 13.12 18.81
CA SER A 21 18.89 11.67 18.87
C SER A 21 18.09 11.24 17.66
N SER A 22 18.79 11.12 16.54
CA SER A 22 18.36 10.42 15.35
C SER A 22 18.07 8.98 15.76
N CYS A 23 16.83 8.72 16.21
CA CYS A 23 16.24 7.41 16.09
C CYS A 23 16.05 7.19 14.59
N GLY A 24 17.14 6.80 13.93
CA GLY A 24 17.09 6.32 12.57
C GLY A 24 16.18 5.11 12.59
N VAL A 25 14.99 5.24 12.00
CA VAL A 25 14.23 4.07 11.57
C VAL A 25 15.16 3.34 10.62
N GLN A 26 15.71 2.23 11.09
CA GLN A 26 16.52 1.34 10.29
C GLN A 26 15.66 0.89 9.11
N ASP A 27 15.98 1.42 7.93
CA ASP A 27 15.43 0.93 6.68
C ASP A 27 15.89 -0.53 6.53
N ASP A 28 15.01 -1.50 6.81
CA ASP A 28 15.24 -2.93 6.60
C ASP A 28 15.33 -3.33 5.10
N TYR A 29 15.82 -2.41 4.27
CA TYR A 29 16.40 -2.73 2.98
C TYR A 29 17.84 -3.13 3.21
N ALA A 30 18.01 -4.33 3.78
CA ALA A 30 19.31 -4.96 3.83
C ALA A 30 19.88 -4.96 2.40
N SER A 31 21.07 -4.36 2.24
CA SER A 31 21.87 -4.41 1.02
C SER A 31 22.32 -5.83 0.64
N GLY A 32 21.93 -6.86 1.41
CA GLY A 32 22.05 -8.26 1.07
C GLY A 32 20.89 -8.72 0.19
N GLY A 33 21.22 -9.25 -0.99
CA GLY A 33 20.24 -9.66 -1.99
C GLY A 33 19.07 -10.45 -1.42
N TYR A 34 17.85 -9.94 -1.61
CA TYR A 34 16.65 -10.73 -1.35
C TYR A 34 16.72 -11.98 -2.23
N GLY A 35 16.78 -13.16 -1.59
CA GLY A 35 16.68 -14.44 -2.29
C GLY A 35 15.41 -14.48 -3.15
N LYS A 36 15.39 -15.35 -4.16
CA LYS A 36 14.23 -15.49 -5.05
C LYS A 36 12.97 -15.76 -4.22
N ASP A 37 11.93 -14.96 -4.43
CA ASP A 37 10.67 -15.16 -3.73
C ASP A 37 10.10 -16.56 -4.01
N PRO A 38 9.58 -17.26 -2.97
CA PRO A 38 8.79 -18.47 -3.17
C PRO A 38 7.66 -18.18 -4.17
N GLN A 39 7.48 -19.08 -5.14
CA GLN A 39 6.38 -18.92 -6.10
C GLN A 39 5.04 -19.17 -5.37
N PRO A 40 3.97 -18.46 -5.76
CA PRO A 40 2.62 -18.80 -5.31
C PRO A 40 2.30 -20.26 -5.63
N ALA A 41 1.59 -20.93 -4.72
CA ALA A 41 1.04 -22.25 -5.00
C ALA A 41 -0.17 -22.12 -5.93
N GLU A 42 -0.47 -23.20 -6.66
CA GLU A 42 -1.59 -23.24 -7.60
C GLU A 42 -2.93 -22.90 -6.92
N PRO A 43 -3.77 -22.07 -7.56
CA PRO A 43 -5.10 -21.77 -7.06
C PRO A 43 -5.97 -23.02 -6.98
N SER A 44 -6.86 -23.07 -5.98
CA SER A 44 -7.82 -24.16 -5.83
C SER A 44 -8.75 -24.28 -7.06
N PRO A 45 -8.89 -25.47 -7.67
CA PRO A 45 -9.83 -25.69 -8.77
C PRO A 45 -11.28 -25.34 -8.40
N ALA A 46 -11.70 -25.65 -7.17
CA ALA A 46 -13.03 -25.32 -6.67
C ALA A 46 -13.24 -23.81 -6.56
N LEU A 47 -12.21 -23.05 -6.16
CA LEU A 47 -12.27 -21.60 -6.12
C LEU A 47 -12.40 -21.03 -7.53
N ILE A 48 -11.62 -21.52 -8.49
CA ILE A 48 -11.70 -21.09 -9.90
C ILE A 48 -13.10 -21.37 -10.45
N ALA A 49 -13.63 -22.58 -10.26
CA ALA A 49 -14.97 -22.98 -10.70
C ALA A 49 -16.07 -22.08 -10.12
N LYS A 50 -15.97 -21.72 -8.83
CA LYS A 50 -16.90 -20.78 -8.18
C LYS A 50 -16.95 -19.43 -8.90
N THR A 51 -15.84 -18.97 -9.47
CA THR A 51 -15.78 -17.67 -10.14
C THR A 51 -16.50 -17.60 -11.48
N VAL A 52 -16.86 -18.73 -12.09
CA VAL A 52 -17.46 -18.79 -13.44
C VAL A 52 -18.80 -18.03 -13.48
N THR A 53 -19.58 -18.12 -12.41
CA THR A 53 -20.90 -17.46 -12.31
C THR A 53 -20.81 -15.99 -11.91
N TYR A 54 -19.61 -15.49 -11.58
CA TYR A 54 -19.45 -14.14 -11.06
C TYR A 54 -19.30 -13.15 -12.20
N LYS A 55 -19.84 -11.94 -12.01
CA LYS A 55 -19.55 -10.81 -12.88
C LYS A 55 -18.05 -10.62 -13.01
N LYS A 56 -17.57 -10.37 -14.22
CA LYS A 56 -16.15 -10.14 -14.50
C LYS A 56 -15.85 -8.66 -14.74
N ASP A 57 -14.64 -8.25 -14.42
CA ASP A 57 -14.08 -6.97 -14.85
C ASP A 57 -13.48 -7.06 -16.27
N LYS A 58 -12.88 -5.95 -16.72
CA LYS A 58 -12.22 -5.85 -18.03
C LYS A 58 -11.00 -6.77 -18.22
N HIS A 59 -10.49 -7.38 -17.16
CA HIS A 59 -9.40 -8.36 -17.20
C HIS A 59 -9.89 -9.80 -17.01
N GLY A 60 -11.21 -10.04 -17.05
CA GLY A 60 -11.81 -11.35 -16.86
C GLY A 60 -11.80 -11.83 -15.39
N MET A 61 -11.46 -10.96 -14.43
CA MET A 61 -11.42 -11.32 -13.01
C MET A 61 -12.76 -11.12 -12.35
N ALA A 62 -13.14 -12.07 -11.49
CA ALA A 62 -14.43 -12.05 -10.82
C ALA A 62 -14.54 -10.92 -9.79
N SER A 63 -15.72 -10.30 -9.74
CA SER A 63 -16.12 -9.39 -8.67
C SER A 63 -16.70 -10.19 -7.50
N TYR A 64 -16.13 -9.99 -6.32
CA TYR A 64 -16.48 -10.70 -5.09
C TYR A 64 -17.30 -9.82 -4.15
N LYS A 65 -18.10 -10.43 -3.27
CA LYS A 65 -18.61 -9.73 -2.08
C LYS A 65 -17.48 -9.58 -1.07
N ASP A 66 -17.55 -8.59 -0.19
CA ASP A 66 -16.51 -8.40 0.84
C ASP A 66 -16.45 -9.57 1.84
N SER A 67 -17.55 -10.31 2.01
CA SER A 67 -17.57 -11.54 2.80
C SER A 67 -16.79 -12.69 2.17
N ASP A 68 -16.57 -12.69 0.84
CA ASP A 68 -15.75 -13.67 0.15
C ASP A 68 -14.27 -13.35 0.36
N ARG A 69 -13.66 -13.92 1.41
CA ARG A 69 -12.25 -13.68 1.75
C ARG A 69 -11.25 -14.44 0.89
N LYS A 70 -11.61 -15.65 0.42
CA LYS A 70 -10.78 -16.42 -0.53
C LYS A 70 -11.13 -15.99 -1.94
N ARG A 71 -10.13 -15.54 -2.71
CA ARG A 71 -10.34 -14.96 -4.04
C ARG A 71 -9.29 -15.44 -5.02
N TYR A 72 -9.73 -15.81 -6.21
CA TYR A 72 -8.89 -15.99 -7.39
C TYR A 72 -8.77 -14.66 -8.11
N VAL A 73 -7.56 -14.12 -8.19
CA VAL A 73 -7.29 -12.75 -8.66
C VAL A 73 -6.12 -12.72 -9.62
N ARG A 74 -6.16 -11.75 -10.54
CA ARG A 74 -5.01 -11.41 -11.37
C ARG A 74 -4.06 -10.54 -10.55
N THR A 75 -2.78 -10.85 -10.62
CA THR A 75 -1.72 -10.04 -10.05
C THR A 75 -0.73 -9.61 -11.12
N THR A 76 -0.21 -8.41 -10.94
CA THR A 76 0.95 -7.86 -11.65
C THR A 76 2.01 -7.48 -10.63
N SER A 77 3.07 -6.81 -11.07
CA SER A 77 4.02 -6.17 -10.17
C SER A 77 4.44 -4.82 -10.69
N PHE A 78 4.81 -3.94 -9.77
CA PHE A 78 5.40 -2.63 -10.03
C PHE A 78 6.69 -2.44 -9.24
N SER A 79 7.49 -1.48 -9.66
CA SER A 79 8.68 -1.03 -8.95
C SER A 79 8.85 0.47 -9.00
N HIS A 80 9.24 1.07 -7.89
CA HIS A 80 9.70 2.46 -7.87
C HIS A 80 10.89 2.73 -8.82
N MET A 81 11.63 1.68 -9.22
CA MET A 81 12.73 1.79 -10.19
C MET A 81 12.25 2.01 -11.63
N GLU A 82 10.95 1.86 -11.92
CA GLU A 82 10.37 2.19 -13.22
C GLU A 82 10.40 3.70 -13.49
N LYS A 83 10.54 4.52 -12.43
CA LYS A 83 10.63 5.98 -12.50
C LYS A 83 9.50 6.60 -13.33
N GLU A 84 8.28 6.08 -13.18
CA GLU A 84 7.12 6.61 -13.88
C GLU A 84 6.96 8.11 -13.62
N PRO A 85 6.73 8.94 -14.65
CA PRO A 85 6.52 10.37 -14.47
C PRO A 85 5.38 10.66 -13.48
N GLY A 86 5.69 11.43 -12.43
CA GLY A 86 4.73 11.78 -11.37
C GLY A 86 4.62 10.75 -10.22
N ALA A 87 5.31 9.61 -10.28
CA ALA A 87 5.40 8.69 -9.16
C ALA A 87 6.38 9.24 -8.09
N PRO A 88 6.04 9.21 -6.79
CA PRO A 88 6.83 9.82 -5.73
C PRO A 88 8.01 8.94 -5.27
N GLY A 89 8.65 8.22 -6.20
CA GLY A 89 9.74 7.29 -5.92
C GLY A 89 9.31 6.18 -4.96
N ARG A 90 9.93 6.11 -3.78
CA ARG A 90 9.69 5.05 -2.77
C ARG A 90 8.46 5.28 -1.88
N LYS A 91 7.73 6.38 -2.06
CA LYS A 91 6.52 6.66 -1.29
C LYS A 91 5.30 5.96 -1.93
N ASN A 92 4.45 5.36 -1.11
CA ASN A 92 3.15 4.84 -1.54
C ASN A 92 2.07 5.92 -1.44
N ALA A 93 0.89 5.65 -1.99
CA ALA A 93 -0.26 6.55 -1.92
C ALA A 93 -0.76 6.83 -0.48
N ALA A 94 -0.40 6.02 0.52
CA ALA A 94 -0.68 6.31 1.93
C ALA A 94 0.26 7.37 2.54
N GLY A 95 1.30 7.81 1.81
CA GLY A 95 2.29 8.78 2.29
C GLY A 95 3.44 8.16 3.08
N THR A 96 3.56 6.84 3.10
CA THR A 96 4.62 6.09 3.80
C THR A 96 5.58 5.44 2.79
N ILE A 97 6.68 4.87 3.27
CA ILE A 97 7.63 4.15 2.40
C ILE A 97 7.05 2.79 2.01
N LEU A 98 7.24 2.41 0.74
CA LEU A 98 6.93 1.09 0.22
C LEU A 98 7.66 0.01 1.04
N LYS A 99 6.99 -1.11 1.31
CA LYS A 99 7.45 -2.17 2.21
C LYS A 99 7.85 -3.40 1.42
N TYR A 100 9.04 -3.94 1.72
CA TYR A 100 9.49 -5.22 1.18
C TYR A 100 10.27 -6.02 2.24
N GLY A 101 9.61 -6.27 3.38
CA GLY A 101 10.20 -7.00 4.49
C GLY A 101 10.00 -8.52 4.41
N LYS A 102 10.58 -9.24 5.38
CA LYS A 102 10.40 -10.69 5.56
C LYS A 102 8.96 -11.09 5.90
N ASN A 103 8.20 -10.18 6.53
CA ASN A 103 6.84 -10.45 7.00
C ASN A 103 5.79 -9.62 6.27
N ILE A 104 6.07 -8.34 6.01
CA ILE A 104 5.11 -7.37 5.46
C ILE A 104 5.61 -6.83 4.13
N ARG A 105 4.73 -6.80 3.12
CA ARG A 105 5.02 -6.28 1.78
C ARG A 105 3.90 -5.39 1.25
N SER A 106 4.27 -4.34 0.53
CA SER A 106 3.32 -3.42 -0.09
C SER A 106 2.64 -4.02 -1.31
N ALA A 107 1.40 -3.60 -1.54
CA ALA A 107 0.62 -3.90 -2.73
C ALA A 107 -0.20 -2.68 -3.13
N ALA A 108 -0.50 -2.56 -4.42
CA ALA A 108 -1.39 -1.56 -4.96
C ALA A 108 -2.70 -2.22 -5.42
N ALA A 109 -3.83 -1.53 -5.27
CA ALA A 109 -5.12 -2.00 -5.77
C ALA A 109 -6.10 -0.84 -5.98
N ASP A 110 -7.26 -1.13 -6.58
CA ASP A 110 -8.42 -0.24 -6.53
C ASP A 110 -8.95 -0.17 -5.08
N TRP A 111 -8.84 0.98 -4.43
CA TRP A 111 -9.29 1.17 -3.04
C TRP A 111 -10.80 1.06 -2.84
N SER A 112 -11.60 1.09 -3.90
CA SER A 112 -13.03 0.76 -3.82
C SER A 112 -13.29 -0.75 -3.74
N VAL A 113 -12.33 -1.58 -4.15
CA VAL A 113 -12.35 -3.05 -4.08
C VAL A 113 -11.60 -3.54 -2.84
N TYR A 114 -10.34 -3.11 -2.67
CA TYR A 114 -9.50 -3.40 -1.51
C TYR A 114 -9.09 -2.09 -0.84
N PRO A 115 -9.85 -1.62 0.17
CA PRO A 115 -9.57 -0.33 0.79
C PRO A 115 -8.17 -0.28 1.43
N LEU A 116 -7.65 0.94 1.55
CA LEU A 116 -6.37 1.22 2.19
C LEU A 116 -6.23 0.48 3.54
N GLY A 117 -5.14 -0.26 3.69
CA GLY A 117 -4.83 -1.08 4.85
C GLY A 117 -5.30 -2.53 4.76
N THR A 118 -5.98 -2.93 3.68
CA THR A 118 -6.38 -4.33 3.48
C THR A 118 -5.16 -5.23 3.51
N LYS A 119 -5.21 -6.26 4.36
CA LYS A 119 -4.17 -7.26 4.49
C LYS A 119 -4.61 -8.57 3.86
N PHE A 120 -3.72 -9.21 3.13
CA PHE A 120 -3.99 -10.52 2.52
C PHE A 120 -2.75 -11.41 2.48
N LYS A 121 -2.99 -12.71 2.33
CA LYS A 121 -1.98 -13.73 2.07
C LYS A 121 -2.13 -14.23 0.64
N ILE A 122 -1.02 -14.49 -0.03
CA ILE A 122 -0.98 -15.25 -1.29
C ILE A 122 -0.68 -16.70 -0.93
N LYS A 123 -1.46 -17.64 -1.48
CA LYS A 123 -1.28 -19.07 -1.20
C LYS A 123 0.15 -19.52 -1.54
N GLY A 124 0.78 -20.25 -0.62
CA GLY A 124 2.15 -20.76 -0.78
C GLY A 124 3.26 -19.75 -0.46
N GLN A 125 2.93 -18.51 -0.08
CA GLN A 125 3.93 -17.51 0.33
C GLN A 125 3.83 -17.20 1.83
N PRO A 126 4.97 -16.90 2.50
CA PRO A 126 4.97 -16.61 3.93
C PRO A 126 4.53 -15.17 4.26
N TYR A 127 4.50 -14.29 3.26
CA TYR A 127 4.32 -12.85 3.45
C TYR A 127 2.87 -12.46 3.70
N THR A 128 2.67 -11.43 4.52
CA THR A 128 1.45 -10.63 4.53
C THR A 128 1.62 -9.44 3.61
N TYR A 129 0.69 -9.28 2.69
CA TYR A 129 0.62 -8.13 1.81
C TYR A 129 -0.33 -7.09 2.40
N VAL A 130 0.01 -5.82 2.25
CA VAL A 130 -0.80 -4.69 2.70
C VAL A 130 -1.07 -3.79 1.51
N VAL A 131 -2.34 -3.52 1.24
CA VAL A 131 -2.74 -2.53 0.25
C VAL A 131 -2.48 -1.15 0.83
N ASP A 132 -1.38 -0.52 0.42
CA ASP A 132 -1.00 0.84 0.83
C ASP A 132 -0.76 1.78 -0.34
N ASP A 133 -0.95 1.28 -1.57
CA ASP A 133 -0.83 2.05 -2.80
C ASP A 133 -2.03 1.85 -3.75
N TYR A 134 -2.10 2.65 -4.82
CA TYR A 134 -3.05 2.48 -5.93
C TYR A 134 -2.43 2.93 -7.26
N GLY A 135 -3.07 2.58 -8.38
CA GLY A 135 -2.67 3.00 -9.72
C GLY A 135 -3.85 3.17 -10.66
N SER A 136 -3.70 4.01 -11.68
CA SER A 136 -4.76 4.28 -12.67
C SER A 136 -5.18 3.03 -13.44
N ALA A 137 -4.23 2.13 -13.76
CA ALA A 137 -4.48 0.86 -14.43
C ALA A 137 -5.31 -0.13 -13.60
N LEU A 138 -5.28 0.00 -12.27
CA LEU A 138 -5.96 -0.88 -11.32
C LEU A 138 -7.42 -0.47 -11.10
N ALA A 139 -7.78 0.79 -11.34
CA ALA A 139 -9.14 1.27 -11.16
C ALA A 139 -10.13 0.53 -12.06
N ASN A 140 -11.29 0.16 -11.50
CA ASN A 140 -12.32 -0.69 -12.12
C ASN A 140 -11.87 -2.13 -12.38
N THR A 141 -10.90 -2.63 -11.60
CA THR A 141 -10.42 -4.01 -11.73
C THR A 141 -10.28 -4.67 -10.37
N ASN A 142 -10.27 -5.99 -10.37
CA ASN A 142 -9.92 -6.84 -9.24
C ASN A 142 -8.43 -7.24 -9.28
N THR A 143 -7.62 -6.56 -10.10
CA THR A 143 -6.16 -6.76 -10.17
C THR A 143 -5.49 -6.20 -8.93
N ILE A 144 -4.47 -6.91 -8.42
CA ILE A 144 -3.59 -6.43 -7.36
C ILE A 144 -2.16 -6.35 -7.90
N ASP A 145 -1.49 -5.24 -7.66
CA ASP A 145 -0.10 -5.04 -8.06
C ASP A 145 0.84 -5.29 -6.89
N ILE A 146 1.82 -6.18 -7.06
CA ILE A 146 2.75 -6.56 -6.00
C ILE A 146 4.03 -5.74 -6.10
N PHE A 147 4.36 -4.99 -5.05
CA PHE A 147 5.58 -4.19 -5.04
C PHE A 147 6.83 -5.08 -5.09
N LYS A 148 7.77 -4.71 -5.97
CA LYS A 148 9.11 -5.29 -6.04
C LYS A 148 10.17 -4.19 -5.95
N PRO A 149 11.23 -4.35 -5.14
CA PRO A 149 12.24 -3.33 -4.96
C PRO A 149 13.16 -3.20 -6.18
N THR A 150 13.16 -4.19 -7.09
CA THR A 150 13.99 -4.18 -8.31
C THR A 150 13.19 -4.50 -9.55
N LEU A 151 13.60 -3.96 -10.70
CA LEU A 151 13.03 -4.28 -12.00
C LEU A 151 13.17 -5.76 -12.36
N LYS A 152 14.24 -6.41 -11.90
CA LYS A 152 14.39 -7.87 -12.06
C LYS A 152 13.31 -8.62 -11.27
N GLY A 153 13.11 -8.30 -9.99
CA GLY A 153 12.08 -8.95 -9.18
C GLY A 153 10.66 -8.71 -9.71
N MET A 154 10.43 -7.53 -10.29
CA MET A 154 9.21 -7.20 -11.02
C MET A 154 9.00 -8.09 -12.24
N ARG A 155 10.00 -8.19 -13.13
CA ARG A 155 9.93 -9.06 -14.31
C ARG A 155 9.80 -10.54 -13.94
N ASP A 156 10.53 -11.00 -12.93
CA ASP A 156 10.47 -12.37 -12.42
C ASP A 156 9.08 -12.70 -11.84
N TRP A 157 8.34 -11.70 -11.35
CA TRP A 157 6.94 -11.84 -10.96
C TRP A 157 6.00 -11.85 -12.18
N GLY A 158 6.06 -10.84 -13.04
CA GLY A 158 5.21 -10.76 -14.23
C GLY A 158 3.70 -10.76 -13.93
N THR A 159 2.88 -11.04 -14.94
CA THR A 159 1.43 -11.20 -14.76
C THR A 159 1.12 -12.66 -14.43
N ARG A 160 0.30 -12.89 -13.40
CA ARG A 160 -0.16 -14.24 -13.02
C ARG A 160 -1.46 -14.19 -12.25
N ASN A 161 -2.21 -15.28 -12.26
CA ASN A 161 -3.40 -15.42 -11.43
C ASN A 161 -3.07 -16.25 -10.19
N VAL A 162 -3.51 -15.80 -9.02
CA VAL A 162 -3.19 -16.41 -7.74
C VAL A 162 -4.44 -16.57 -6.88
N GLU A 163 -4.38 -17.49 -5.93
CA GLU A 163 -5.32 -17.55 -4.82
C GLU A 163 -4.82 -16.66 -3.68
N ILE A 164 -5.65 -15.71 -3.26
CA ILE A 164 -5.43 -14.91 -2.06
C ILE A 164 -6.46 -15.24 -0.98
N THR A 165 -6.08 -14.97 0.26
CA THR A 165 -7.01 -14.88 1.39
C THR A 165 -6.88 -13.50 2.02
N VAL A 166 -7.96 -12.71 2.00
CA VAL A 166 -8.05 -11.46 2.75
C VAL A 166 -8.11 -11.81 4.23
N VAL A 167 -7.09 -11.38 4.99
CA VAL A 167 -7.00 -11.66 6.43
C VAL A 167 -7.63 -10.55 7.25
N GLN A 168 -7.55 -9.30 6.77
CA GLN A 168 -8.13 -8.14 7.42
C GLN A 168 -8.52 -7.11 6.36
N TRP A 169 -9.75 -6.61 6.41
CA TRP A 169 -10.19 -5.54 5.53
C TRP A 169 -9.60 -4.20 5.95
N GLY A 170 -9.25 -3.36 4.97
CA GLY A 170 -8.83 -1.99 5.19
C GLY A 170 -10.01 -1.06 5.51
N CYS A 171 -9.73 0.24 5.57
CA CYS A 171 -10.71 1.25 5.93
C CYS A 171 -11.19 2.06 4.71
N TYR A 172 -12.47 1.94 4.38
CA TYR A 172 -13.11 2.72 3.32
C TYR A 172 -13.14 4.21 3.64
N GLU A 173 -13.40 4.59 4.90
CA GLU A 173 -13.44 5.97 5.38
C GLU A 173 -12.08 6.66 5.23
N ARG A 174 -10.99 5.98 5.61
CA ARG A 174 -9.62 6.45 5.43
C ARG A 174 -9.29 6.59 3.94
N SER A 175 -9.66 5.58 3.15
CA SER A 175 -9.48 5.60 1.69
C SER A 175 -10.15 6.82 1.04
N ARG A 176 -11.44 7.05 1.31
CA ARG A 176 -12.14 8.23 0.76
C ARG A 176 -11.57 9.55 1.27
N ARG A 177 -11.08 9.63 2.51
CA ARG A 177 -10.48 10.85 3.07
C ARG A 177 -9.23 11.25 2.29
N LEU A 178 -8.33 10.30 2.02
CA LEU A 178 -7.14 10.56 1.20
C LEU A 178 -7.50 10.85 -0.25
N LEU A 179 -8.42 10.08 -0.84
CA LEU A 179 -8.83 10.28 -2.23
C LEU A 179 -9.56 11.61 -2.46
N LYS A 180 -10.23 12.18 -1.44
CA LYS A 180 -10.97 13.45 -1.54
C LYS A 180 -10.11 14.59 -2.10
N GLY A 181 -8.85 14.67 -1.67
CA GLY A 181 -7.89 15.69 -2.15
C GLY A 181 -7.29 15.38 -3.52
N ARG A 182 -7.52 14.18 -4.07
CA ARG A 182 -6.87 13.66 -5.30
C ARG A 182 -7.83 13.48 -6.47
N ARG A 183 -9.06 13.98 -6.34
CA ARG A 183 -10.15 13.82 -7.35
C ARG A 183 -9.90 14.54 -8.68
N GLY A 184 -8.80 15.29 -8.81
CA GLY A 184 -8.34 15.80 -10.11
C GLY A 184 -7.98 14.66 -11.08
N TYR A 185 -7.50 13.53 -10.56
CA TYR A 185 -7.26 12.33 -11.36
C TYR A 185 -8.54 11.50 -11.51
N TRP A 186 -8.85 11.06 -12.73
CA TRP A 186 -10.09 10.34 -13.06
C TRP A 186 -10.28 9.09 -12.19
N HIS A 187 -9.22 8.30 -11.98
CA HIS A 187 -9.25 7.05 -11.23
C HIS A 187 -9.47 7.30 -9.75
N CYS A 188 -8.85 8.35 -9.19
CA CYS A 188 -9.06 8.74 -7.80
C CYS A 188 -10.51 9.21 -7.57
N ARG A 189 -11.07 9.99 -8.51
CA ARG A 189 -12.46 10.44 -8.49
C ARG A 189 -13.44 9.26 -8.56
N ASP A 190 -13.19 8.30 -9.43
CA ASP A 190 -14.02 7.10 -9.58
C ASP A 190 -14.01 6.25 -8.31
N MET A 191 -12.82 5.92 -7.78
CA MET A 191 -12.68 5.20 -6.51
C MET A 191 -13.40 5.93 -5.37
N TYR A 192 -13.19 7.23 -5.23
CA TYR A 192 -13.86 8.05 -4.22
C TYR A 192 -15.39 7.94 -4.32
N ASN A 193 -15.95 8.09 -5.51
CA ASN A 193 -17.40 8.05 -5.73
C ASN A 193 -17.99 6.67 -5.39
N LYS A 194 -17.31 5.59 -5.77
CA LYS A 194 -17.74 4.23 -5.41
C LYS A 194 -17.69 3.99 -3.91
N ILE A 195 -16.62 4.43 -3.25
CA ILE A 195 -16.49 4.30 -1.80
C ILE A 195 -17.60 5.09 -1.10
N VAL A 196 -17.90 6.32 -1.54
CA VAL A 196 -19.03 7.10 -1.01
C VAL A 196 -20.35 6.34 -1.15
N LYS A 197 -20.63 5.73 -2.30
CA LYS A 197 -21.83 4.91 -2.50
C LYS A 197 -21.85 3.70 -1.55
N LYS A 198 -20.72 3.03 -1.37
CA LYS A 198 -20.59 1.85 -0.50
C LYS A 198 -20.77 2.19 0.98
N VAL A 199 -20.13 3.27 1.43
CA VAL A 199 -20.26 3.76 2.81
C VAL A 199 -21.71 4.18 3.09
N ARG A 200 -22.37 4.85 2.15
CA ARG A 200 -23.79 5.24 2.26
C ARG A 200 -24.75 4.05 2.33
N SER A 201 -24.45 2.94 1.64
CA SER A 201 -25.30 1.76 1.69
C SER A 201 -25.15 0.96 2.98
N GLY A 202 -24.10 1.21 3.78
CA GLY A 202 -23.76 0.42 4.97
C GLY A 202 -23.28 -1.00 4.67
N ASN A 203 -23.31 -1.42 3.41
CA ASN A 203 -23.01 -2.78 2.97
C ASN A 203 -21.55 -2.89 2.50
N TYR A 204 -20.62 -2.91 3.45
CA TYR A 204 -19.19 -3.10 3.21
C TYR A 204 -18.53 -3.78 4.40
N ALA A 205 -17.40 -4.46 4.15
CA ALA A 205 -16.60 -4.97 5.26
C ALA A 205 -15.93 -3.82 6.01
N LYS A 206 -16.16 -3.78 7.31
CA LYS A 206 -15.53 -2.83 8.24
C LYS A 206 -14.17 -3.35 8.69
N LEU A 207 -13.33 -2.43 9.15
CA LEU A 207 -12.06 -2.79 9.79
C LEU A 207 -12.37 -3.59 11.06
N GLU A 208 -11.73 -4.74 11.23
CA GLU A 208 -11.79 -5.47 12.51
C GLU A 208 -11.06 -4.60 13.55
N ASN A 209 -11.83 -4.00 14.46
CA ASN A 209 -11.49 -2.94 15.43
C ASN A 209 -11.65 -1.51 14.87
N ASP A 210 -12.78 -0.88 15.18
CA ASP A 210 -13.20 0.48 14.78
C ASP A 210 -12.36 1.63 15.36
N ASN A 211 -11.10 1.40 15.75
CA ASN A 211 -10.22 2.47 16.22
C ASN A 211 -9.67 3.26 15.02
N MET A 212 -10.42 4.30 14.62
CA MET A 212 -10.03 5.25 13.57
C MET A 212 -8.74 6.03 13.86
N ASP A 213 -8.19 5.93 15.07
CA ASP A 213 -7.08 6.73 15.58
C ASP A 213 -5.75 5.98 15.72
N ALA A 214 -5.70 4.69 15.38
CA ALA A 214 -4.44 3.93 15.37
C ALA A 214 -3.83 3.88 13.95
N LEU A 215 -2.74 4.63 13.76
CA LEU A 215 -1.84 4.75 12.57
C LEU A 215 -2.10 5.92 11.62
#